data_AF-A0A1E5VM50-F1
#
_entry.id   AF-A0A1E5VM50-F1
#
_cell.length_a   1.000
_cell.length_b   1.000
_cell.length_c   1.000
_cell.angle_alpha   90.00
_cell.angle_beta   90.00
_cell.angle_gamma   90.00
#
_symmetry.space_group_name_H-M   'P 1'
#
loop_
_entity.id
_entity.type
_entity.pdbx_description
1 polymer ?
#
loop_
_entity_poly.entity_id
_entity_poly.type
_entity_poly.pdbx_seq_one_letter_code
_entity_poly.pdbx_strand_id
1 'polypeptide(L)'
;MAGRSNRRPRGPRVQAAAKPAGPQPHPEADDEAWAQSDMRAMRRRLLDTIHRFYLDAISRLPPDELRTTAGLARGLLVGGHCFGPLRPLHNIVPNSFAAAFLLRRPVITGTETDDDDEVCALLSTDAIARICHRSLDGLLASLHHVCLSLSAGDALWKLFSAGADLAAAVALANGTSKSSALRVIASQGLTAFHVAAEAARHPNPETFAQFASSELPAVNVQHNIAQLLLMKPVQSATAIVAT
;
A
#
# COMPACT_ATOMS: atom_id res chain seq x y z
N MET A 1 -84.57 16.76 -67.84
CA MET A 1 -83.25 17.25 -67.41
C MET A 1 -82.68 16.21 -66.42
N ALA A 2 -82.10 15.11 -66.88
CA ALA A 2 -80.73 14.96 -67.40
C ALA A 2 -79.63 15.19 -66.33
N GLY A 3 -78.96 14.10 -65.93
CA GLY A 3 -77.52 14.11 -65.68
C GLY A 3 -77.01 13.98 -64.24
N ARG A 4 -77.18 12.81 -63.60
CA ARG A 4 -76.29 12.37 -62.49
C ARG A 4 -74.86 12.22 -63.03
N SER A 5 -73.90 12.96 -62.47
CA SER A 5 -72.47 12.81 -62.81
C SER A 5 -71.74 11.95 -61.78
N ASN A 6 -71.26 10.80 -62.27
CA ASN A 6 -70.37 9.85 -61.61
C ASN A 6 -68.99 10.48 -61.33
N ARG A 7 -68.50 10.40 -60.09
CA ARG A 7 -67.04 10.38 -59.82
C ARG A 7 -66.69 9.25 -58.85
N ARG A 8 -65.74 8.44 -59.32
CA ARG A 8 -65.29 7.13 -58.81
C ARG A 8 -64.65 7.19 -57.41
N PRO A 9 -64.67 6.08 -56.65
CA PRO A 9 -63.99 5.99 -55.36
C PRO A 9 -62.47 5.92 -55.54
N ARG A 10 -61.73 6.73 -54.76
CA ARG A 10 -60.27 6.62 -54.62
C ARG A 10 -59.96 5.45 -53.69
N GLY A 11 -59.20 4.48 -54.18
CA GLY A 11 -58.75 3.31 -53.43
C GLY A 11 -57.81 3.67 -52.27
N PRO A 12 -57.60 2.71 -51.35
CA PRO A 12 -56.85 2.94 -50.12
C PRO A 12 -55.37 3.25 -50.40
N ARG A 13 -54.89 4.35 -49.81
CA ARG A 13 -53.50 4.79 -49.84
C ARG A 13 -52.69 3.90 -48.89
N VAL A 14 -51.90 3.01 -49.48
CA VAL A 14 -50.87 2.22 -48.77
C VAL A 14 -49.91 3.21 -48.10
N GLN A 15 -49.97 3.33 -46.78
CA GLN A 15 -48.93 4.01 -46.01
C GLN A 15 -47.80 3.00 -45.77
N ALA A 16 -46.60 3.39 -46.21
CA ALA A 16 -45.38 2.63 -46.07
C ALA A 16 -45.08 2.36 -44.60
N ALA A 17 -44.74 1.10 -44.30
CA ALA A 17 -44.30 0.66 -43.00
C ALA A 17 -43.09 1.48 -42.52
N ALA A 18 -43.17 1.97 -41.28
CA ALA A 18 -42.04 2.57 -40.59
C ALA A 18 -40.91 1.53 -40.47
N LYS A 19 -39.73 1.93 -40.92
CA LYS A 19 -38.48 1.17 -40.80
C LYS A 19 -38.19 0.92 -39.31
N PRO A 20 -37.84 -0.30 -38.88
CA PRO A 20 -37.51 -0.54 -37.48
C PRO A 20 -36.25 0.25 -37.13
N ALA A 21 -36.31 0.99 -36.03
CA ALA A 21 -35.14 1.63 -35.44
C ALA A 21 -34.13 0.53 -35.09
N GLY A 22 -32.93 0.62 -35.66
CA GLY A 22 -31.82 -0.25 -35.29
C GLY A 22 -31.48 -0.10 -33.80
N PRO A 23 -30.81 -1.09 -33.19
CA PRO A 23 -30.45 -1.06 -31.78
C PRO A 23 -29.68 0.23 -31.48
N GLN A 24 -30.21 1.03 -30.55
CA GLN A 24 -29.46 2.14 -29.99
C GLN A 24 -28.25 1.56 -29.25
N PRO A 25 -27.04 2.13 -29.42
CA PRO A 25 -25.93 1.76 -28.55
C PRO A 25 -26.31 2.20 -27.14
N HIS A 26 -26.62 1.22 -26.30
CA HIS A 26 -26.58 1.41 -24.87
C HIS A 26 -25.16 1.89 -24.52
N PRO A 27 -24.99 2.94 -23.71
CA PRO A 27 -23.73 3.09 -23.02
C PRO A 27 -23.61 1.82 -22.17
N GLU A 28 -22.64 0.97 -22.52
CA GLU A 28 -22.17 -0.09 -21.64
C GLU A 28 -21.91 0.60 -20.30
N ALA A 29 -22.75 0.27 -19.32
CA ALA A 29 -22.57 0.77 -17.97
C ALA A 29 -21.21 0.26 -17.54
N ASP A 30 -20.29 1.19 -17.30
CA ASP A 30 -18.95 0.92 -16.79
C ASP A 30 -19.08 -0.03 -15.57
N ASP A 31 -18.67 -1.28 -15.75
CA ASP A 31 -18.43 -2.26 -14.68
C ASP A 31 -17.24 -1.85 -13.79
N GLU A 32 -16.83 -0.57 -13.82
CA GLU A 32 -15.80 -0.02 -12.95
C GLU A 32 -16.50 0.60 -11.74
N ALA A 33 -16.66 -0.20 -10.68
CA ALA A 33 -17.35 0.15 -9.44
C ALA A 33 -16.85 1.45 -8.76
N TRP A 34 -15.71 2.00 -9.20
CA TRP A 34 -15.12 3.24 -8.73
C TRP A 34 -14.63 4.11 -9.88
N ALA A 35 -15.09 5.36 -9.97
CA ALA A 35 -14.56 6.30 -10.95
C ALA A 35 -13.07 6.56 -10.72
N GLN A 36 -12.30 6.74 -11.80
CA GLN A 36 -10.86 6.99 -11.71
C GLN A 36 -10.52 8.24 -10.88
N SER A 37 -11.39 9.25 -10.90
CA SER A 37 -11.28 10.46 -10.05
C SER A 37 -11.33 10.12 -8.56
N ASP A 38 -12.21 9.21 -8.17
CA ASP A 38 -12.45 8.83 -6.78
C ASP A 38 -11.29 7.99 -6.26
N MET A 39 -10.82 7.04 -7.06
CA MET A 39 -9.60 6.27 -6.73
C MET A 39 -8.38 7.18 -6.55
N ARG A 40 -8.20 8.19 -7.42
CA ARG A 40 -7.13 9.18 -7.29
C ARG A 40 -7.29 10.01 -6.01
N ALA A 41 -8.51 10.40 -5.64
CA ALA A 41 -8.77 11.15 -4.42
C ALA A 41 -8.49 10.31 -3.15
N MET A 42 -8.94 9.05 -3.13
CA MET A 42 -8.64 8.10 -2.05
C MET A 42 -7.13 7.89 -1.90
N ARG A 43 -6.42 7.66 -3.02
CA ARG A 43 -4.97 7.48 -3.02
C ARG A 43 -4.24 8.68 -2.44
N ARG A 44 -4.64 9.91 -2.81
CA ARG A 44 -4.06 11.14 -2.23
C ARG A 44 -4.26 11.21 -0.72
N ARG A 45 -5.49 11.01 -0.23
CA ARG A 45 -5.79 11.06 1.21
C ARG A 45 -5.09 9.97 2.02
N LEU A 46 -4.89 8.79 1.41
CA LEU A 46 -4.08 7.72 2.00
C LEU A 46 -2.62 8.14 2.11
N LEU A 47 -2.04 8.72 1.06
CA LEU A 47 -0.66 9.23 1.09
C LEU A 47 -0.50 10.32 2.15
N ASP A 48 -1.45 11.24 2.30
CA ASP A 48 -1.42 12.26 3.37
C ASP A 48 -1.45 11.63 4.77
N THR A 49 -2.16 10.52 4.92
CA THR A 49 -2.23 9.77 6.19
C THR A 49 -0.92 9.04 6.47
N ILE A 50 -0.36 8.36 5.47
CA ILE A 50 0.93 7.67 5.56
C ILE A 50 2.06 8.67 5.84
N HIS A 51 2.04 9.82 5.17
CA HIS A 51 3.01 10.89 5.38
C HIS A 51 3.03 11.37 6.83
N ARG A 52 1.85 11.55 7.45
CA ARG A 52 1.75 11.87 8.88
C ARG A 52 2.34 10.79 9.78
N PHE A 53 2.21 9.50 9.43
CA PHE A 53 2.87 8.44 10.18
C PHE A 53 4.40 8.53 10.09
N TYR A 54 4.94 8.86 8.92
CA TYR A 54 6.39 9.07 8.76
C TYR A 54 6.89 10.26 9.58
N LEU A 55 6.20 11.40 9.54
CA LEU A 55 6.57 12.56 10.34
C LEU A 55 6.51 12.25 11.86
N ASP A 56 5.47 11.57 12.30
CA ASP A 56 5.32 11.15 13.71
C ASP A 56 6.42 10.15 14.10
N ALA A 57 6.71 9.15 13.27
CA ALA A 57 7.79 8.20 13.52
C ALA A 57 9.16 8.88 13.60
N ILE A 58 9.48 9.79 12.66
CA ILE A 58 10.73 10.57 12.66
C ILE A 58 10.83 11.40 13.93
N SER A 59 9.74 12.05 14.37
CA SER A 59 9.74 12.88 15.59
C SER A 59 10.00 12.09 16.89
N ARG A 60 9.83 10.76 16.86
CA ARG A 60 10.06 9.86 18.00
C ARG A 60 11.45 9.25 18.01
N LEU A 61 12.21 9.34 16.93
CA LEU A 61 13.58 8.85 16.88
C LEU A 61 14.48 9.82 17.66
N PRO A 62 15.46 9.31 18.45
CA PRO A 62 16.44 10.17 19.09
C PRO A 62 17.17 11.00 18.02
N PRO A 63 17.19 12.35 18.11
CA PRO A 63 17.81 13.19 17.09
C PRO A 63 19.27 12.83 16.87
N ASP A 64 19.97 12.46 17.94
CA ASP A 64 21.38 12.07 17.91
C ASP A 64 21.58 10.73 17.19
N GLU A 65 20.67 9.75 17.32
CA GLU A 65 20.78 8.49 16.58
C GLU A 65 20.49 8.67 15.09
N LEU A 66 19.55 9.56 14.75
CA LEU A 66 19.20 9.87 13.37
C LEU A 66 20.31 10.65 12.64
N ARG A 67 20.99 11.56 13.35
CA ARG A 67 22.11 12.37 12.82
C ARG A 67 23.44 11.61 12.79
N THR A 68 23.81 10.98 13.90
CA THR A 68 25.10 10.29 14.03
C THR A 68 25.13 8.94 13.31
N THR A 69 23.96 8.43 12.86
CA THR A 69 23.86 7.20 12.07
C THR A 69 23.17 7.50 10.75
N ALA A 70 23.92 7.94 9.74
CA ALA A 70 23.44 7.99 8.34
C ALA A 70 22.80 6.66 7.90
N GLY A 71 23.23 5.54 8.51
CA GLY A 71 22.60 4.23 8.35
C GLY A 71 21.13 4.14 8.77
N LEU A 72 20.69 4.85 9.82
CA LEU A 72 19.29 4.86 10.28
C LEU A 72 18.40 5.70 9.37
N ALA A 73 18.86 6.89 8.98
CA ALA A 73 18.16 7.72 7.98
C ALA A 73 18.01 6.94 6.66
N ARG A 74 19.08 6.27 6.21
CA ARG A 74 19.04 5.40 5.04
C ARG A 74 18.11 4.19 5.23
N GLY A 75 18.16 3.55 6.40
CA GLY A 75 17.29 2.43 6.76
C GLY A 75 15.81 2.80 6.69
N LEU A 76 15.44 3.97 7.22
CA LEU A 76 14.08 4.52 7.15
C LEU A 76 13.60 4.66 5.69
N LEU A 77 14.42 5.25 4.83
CA LEU A 77 14.05 5.55 3.44
C LEU A 77 14.05 4.33 2.53
N VAL A 78 14.84 3.30 2.87
CA VAL A 78 15.00 2.10 2.04
C VAL A 78 14.08 0.97 2.49
N GLY A 79 13.85 0.83 3.80
CA GLY A 79 13.08 -0.29 4.34
C GLY A 79 12.20 0.01 5.54
N GLY A 80 12.11 1.27 6.00
CA GLY A 80 11.21 1.72 7.06
C GLY A 80 9.74 1.75 6.66
N HIS A 81 9.24 0.70 6.02
CA HIS A 81 7.88 0.66 5.50
C HIS A 81 6.83 0.61 6.61
N CYS A 82 5.66 1.21 6.38
CA CYS A 82 4.57 1.22 7.36
C CYS A 82 3.67 -0.03 7.35
N PHE A 83 3.96 -1.04 6.53
CA PHE A 83 3.23 -2.32 6.55
C PHE A 83 3.94 -3.37 7.40
N GLY A 84 3.17 -4.35 7.88
CA GLY A 84 3.62 -5.36 8.84
C GLY A 84 2.46 -5.82 9.73
N PRO A 85 2.73 -6.63 10.77
CA PRO A 85 1.70 -7.14 11.67
C PRO A 85 1.21 -6.09 12.68
N LEU A 86 1.93 -4.98 12.85
CA LEU A 86 1.57 -3.90 13.77
C LEU A 86 0.72 -2.83 13.08
N ARG A 87 0.24 -1.85 13.85
CA ARG A 87 -0.39 -0.65 13.30
C ARG A 87 0.61 0.14 12.45
N PRO A 88 0.18 0.91 11.43
CA PRO A 88 1.09 1.47 10.43
C PRO A 88 2.28 2.26 10.99
N LEU A 89 2.00 3.18 11.92
CA LEU A 89 3.03 3.96 12.62
C LEU A 89 4.06 3.09 13.36
N HIS A 90 3.61 2.00 13.98
CA HIS A 90 4.43 1.12 14.82
C HIS A 90 5.29 0.15 14.01
N ASN A 91 5.02 -0.01 12.71
CA ASN A 91 5.90 -0.77 11.81
C ASN A 91 7.13 0.05 11.37
N ILE A 92 7.03 1.39 11.31
CA ILE A 92 8.05 2.24 10.67
C ILE A 92 9.40 2.12 11.37
N VAL A 93 9.43 2.36 12.69
CA VAL A 93 10.67 2.35 13.48
C VAL A 93 11.38 0.99 13.43
N PRO A 94 10.75 -0.15 13.79
CA PRO A 94 11.45 -1.43 13.78
C PRO A 94 11.91 -1.84 12.37
N ASN A 95 11.11 -1.57 11.34
CA ASN A 95 11.51 -1.84 9.95
C ASN A 95 12.71 -0.97 9.52
N SER A 96 12.76 0.28 9.97
CA SER A 96 13.89 1.19 9.71
C SER A 96 15.18 0.66 10.32
N PHE A 97 15.13 0.15 11.55
CA PHE A 97 16.28 -0.44 12.23
C PHE A 97 16.74 -1.73 11.57
N ALA A 98 15.82 -2.63 11.21
CA ALA A 98 16.16 -3.85 10.48
C ALA A 98 16.85 -3.53 9.15
N ALA A 99 16.31 -2.57 8.40
CA ALA A 99 16.91 -2.11 7.15
C ALA A 99 18.29 -1.44 7.37
N ALA A 100 18.41 -0.56 8.36
CA ALA A 100 19.67 0.11 8.71
C ALA A 100 20.78 -0.91 9.01
N PHE A 101 20.45 -1.98 9.74
CA PHE A 101 21.40 -3.04 10.06
C PHE A 101 21.86 -3.80 8.80
N LEU A 102 20.95 -4.15 7.90
CA LEU A 102 21.28 -4.81 6.62
C LEU A 102 22.14 -3.92 5.71
N LEU A 103 22.00 -2.61 5.85
CA LEU A 103 22.69 -1.60 5.06
C LEU A 103 24.01 -1.13 5.69
N ARG A 104 24.37 -1.61 6.89
CA ARG A 104 25.65 -1.28 7.54
C ARG A 104 26.80 -1.74 6.65
N ARG A 105 27.45 -0.76 6.02
CA ARG A 105 28.74 -0.90 5.36
C ARG A 105 29.82 -0.96 6.45
N PRO A 106 30.86 -1.81 6.34
CA PRO A 106 31.99 -1.75 7.28
C PRO A 106 32.56 -0.33 7.27
N VAL A 107 32.76 0.24 8.46
CA VAL A 107 33.34 1.56 8.66
C VAL A 107 34.76 1.51 8.09
N ILE A 108 34.96 2.04 6.89
CA ILE A 108 36.29 2.41 6.42
C ILE A 108 36.51 3.79 7.02
N THR A 109 37.36 3.84 8.04
CA THR A 109 37.79 5.07 8.70
C THR A 109 38.33 6.05 7.67
N GLY A 110 37.75 7.24 7.62
CA GLY A 110 38.33 8.38 6.92
C GLY A 110 37.47 8.92 5.80
N THR A 111 36.47 9.71 6.16
CA THR A 111 36.20 11.04 5.58
C THR A 111 35.09 11.64 6.43
N GLU A 112 35.43 12.62 7.27
CA GLU A 112 34.41 13.46 7.92
C GLU A 112 33.82 14.38 6.85
N THR A 113 32.85 13.86 6.12
CA THR A 113 31.87 14.69 5.41
C THR A 113 30.83 15.14 6.41
N ASP A 114 30.27 16.33 6.19
CA ASP A 114 29.25 16.94 7.04
C ASP A 114 27.99 16.06 7.06
N ASP A 115 27.95 15.09 7.98
CA ASP A 115 26.92 14.04 8.08
C ASP A 115 25.51 14.66 8.20
N ASP A 116 25.39 15.87 8.75
CA ASP A 116 24.13 16.59 8.91
C ASP A 116 23.55 17.04 7.55
N ASP A 117 24.40 17.50 6.61
CA ASP A 117 23.98 17.89 5.26
C ASP A 117 23.56 16.67 4.43
N GLU A 118 24.24 15.53 4.61
CA GLU A 118 23.87 14.26 3.97
C GLU A 118 22.55 13.71 4.51
N VAL A 119 22.33 13.72 5.84
CA VAL A 119 21.08 13.30 6.47
C VAL A 119 19.92 14.19 6.06
N CYS A 120 20.11 15.52 5.99
CA CYS A 120 19.08 16.45 5.52
C CYS A 120 18.73 16.22 4.04
N ALA A 121 19.72 15.95 3.18
CA ALA A 121 19.47 15.59 1.78
C ALA A 121 18.71 14.26 1.66
N LEU A 122 19.04 13.28 2.51
CA LEU A 122 18.36 11.99 2.58
C LEU A 122 16.89 12.16 3.01
N LEU A 123 16.61 12.97 4.03
CA LEU A 123 15.25 13.21 4.54
C LEU A 123 14.48 14.32 3.80
N SER A 124 14.84 14.59 2.54
CA SER A 124 14.10 15.52 1.69
C SER A 124 12.62 15.13 1.53
N THR A 125 11.77 16.13 1.26
CA THR A 125 10.33 15.94 1.01
C THR A 125 10.07 14.88 -0.06
N ASP A 126 10.87 14.86 -1.14
CA ASP A 126 10.77 13.87 -2.21
C ASP A 126 11.12 12.47 -1.74
N ALA A 127 12.14 12.32 -0.88
CA ALA A 127 12.50 11.02 -0.32
C ALA A 127 11.40 10.47 0.58
N ILE A 128 10.80 11.33 1.42
CA ILE A 128 9.66 10.96 2.26
C ILE A 128 8.45 10.62 1.39
N ALA A 129 8.15 11.39 0.35
CA ALA A 129 7.07 11.09 -0.58
C ALA A 129 7.28 9.73 -1.27
N ARG A 130 8.51 9.42 -1.71
CA ARG A 130 8.85 8.12 -2.31
C ARG A 130 8.58 6.95 -1.37
N ILE A 131 8.99 7.04 -0.10
CA ILE A 131 8.74 5.96 0.86
C ILE A 131 7.24 5.84 1.18
N CYS A 132 6.50 6.95 1.26
CA CYS A 132 5.04 6.94 1.41
C CYS A 132 4.34 6.15 0.28
N HIS A 133 4.72 6.42 -0.97
CA HIS A 133 4.20 5.71 -2.14
C HIS A 133 4.53 4.22 -2.08
N ARG A 134 5.79 3.87 -1.82
CA ARG A 134 6.23 2.47 -1.70
C ARG A 134 5.49 1.72 -0.61
N SER A 135 5.24 2.36 0.53
CA SER A 135 4.48 1.76 1.61
C SER A 135 3.00 1.58 1.29
N LEU A 136 2.39 2.50 0.54
CA LEU A 136 1.03 2.30 0.04
C LEU A 136 0.97 1.12 -0.95
N ASP A 137 1.94 1.01 -1.85
CA ASP A 137 2.00 -0.09 -2.82
C ASP A 137 2.18 -1.45 -2.10
N GLY A 138 3.02 -1.51 -1.05
CA GLY A 138 3.15 -2.70 -0.22
C GLY A 138 1.90 -3.04 0.60
N LEU A 139 1.21 -2.04 1.17
CA LEU A 139 -0.07 -2.26 1.86
C LEU A 139 -1.13 -2.84 0.91
N LEU A 140 -1.24 -2.31 -0.30
CA LEU A 140 -2.17 -2.80 -1.33
C LEU A 140 -1.83 -4.23 -1.74
N ALA A 141 -0.55 -4.52 -2.00
CA ALA A 141 -0.10 -5.86 -2.37
C ALA A 141 -0.37 -6.89 -1.26
N SER A 142 -0.09 -6.54 0.00
CA SER A 142 -0.39 -7.40 1.15
C SER A 142 -1.90 -7.65 1.30
N LEU A 143 -2.71 -6.60 1.18
CA LEU A 143 -4.16 -6.72 1.26
C LEU A 143 -4.73 -7.60 0.13
N HIS A 144 -4.27 -7.41 -1.11
CA HIS A 144 -4.70 -8.25 -2.23
C HIS A 144 -4.30 -9.71 -2.04
N HIS A 145 -3.12 -9.98 -1.48
CA HIS A 145 -2.70 -11.34 -1.18
C HIS A 145 -3.61 -12.01 -0.15
N VAL A 146 -3.93 -11.30 0.93
CA VAL A 146 -4.80 -11.82 2.00
C VAL A 146 -6.28 -11.90 1.57
N CYS A 147 -6.70 -11.01 0.67
CA CYS A 147 -8.08 -10.89 0.18
C CYS A 147 -8.11 -10.90 -1.36
N LEU A 148 -7.95 -12.09 -1.95
CA LEU A 148 -7.78 -12.31 -3.40
C LEU A 148 -8.94 -11.80 -4.28
N SER A 149 -10.13 -11.60 -3.73
CA SER A 149 -11.33 -11.19 -4.46
C SER A 149 -11.52 -9.68 -4.59
N LEU A 150 -10.62 -8.86 -4.02
CA LEU A 150 -10.79 -7.41 -4.05
C LEU A 150 -10.38 -6.81 -5.40
N SER A 151 -11.25 -5.95 -5.94
CA SER A 151 -10.87 -5.03 -7.02
C SER A 151 -9.86 -3.99 -6.50
N ALA A 152 -9.14 -3.31 -7.41
CA ALA A 152 -8.20 -2.26 -7.03
C ALA A 152 -8.90 -1.10 -6.28
N GLY A 153 -10.10 -0.71 -6.73
CA GLY A 153 -10.92 0.31 -6.09
C GLY A 153 -11.37 -0.11 -4.69
N ASP A 154 -11.80 -1.36 -4.51
CA ASP A 154 -12.21 -1.87 -3.20
C ASP A 154 -11.04 -1.97 -2.24
N ALA A 155 -9.89 -2.47 -2.68
CA ALA A 155 -8.69 -2.52 -1.84
C ALA A 155 -8.28 -1.13 -1.35
N LEU A 156 -8.29 -0.13 -2.26
CA LEU A 156 -8.06 1.28 -1.90
C LEU A 156 -9.10 1.78 -0.90
N TRP A 157 -10.39 1.53 -1.13
CA TRP A 157 -11.47 1.94 -0.24
C TRP A 157 -11.36 1.33 1.15
N LYS A 158 -11.02 0.03 1.25
CA LYS A 158 -10.84 -0.68 2.52
C LYS A 158 -9.66 -0.13 3.30
N LEU A 159 -8.51 0.10 2.65
CA LEU A 159 -7.36 0.76 3.28
C LEU A 159 -7.69 2.19 3.71
N PHE A 160 -8.36 2.96 2.86
CA PHE A 160 -8.76 4.32 3.16
C PHE A 160 -9.68 4.36 4.40
N SER A 161 -10.71 3.51 4.42
CA SER A 161 -11.65 3.38 5.54
C SER A 161 -10.97 2.89 6.83
N ALA A 162 -9.92 2.08 6.71
CA ALA A 162 -9.14 1.57 7.82
C ALA A 162 -8.03 2.53 8.32
N GLY A 163 -7.86 3.70 7.71
CA GLY A 163 -6.75 4.61 8.04
C GLY A 163 -5.37 3.99 7.76
N ALA A 164 -5.27 3.24 6.66
CA ALA A 164 -4.11 2.47 6.22
C ALA A 164 -3.67 1.31 7.15
N ASP A 165 -4.47 0.94 8.15
CA ASP A 165 -4.22 -0.24 9.01
C ASP A 165 -4.60 -1.54 8.28
N LEU A 166 -3.61 -2.37 7.96
CA LEU A 166 -3.78 -3.60 7.19
C LEU A 166 -4.76 -4.58 7.85
N ALA A 167 -4.63 -4.79 9.17
CA ALA A 167 -5.51 -5.70 9.89
C ALA A 167 -6.96 -5.21 9.94
N ALA A 168 -7.16 -3.89 10.09
CA ALA A 168 -8.50 -3.31 9.99
C ALA A 168 -9.05 -3.37 8.56
N ALA A 169 -8.22 -3.18 7.53
CA ALA A 169 -8.65 -3.31 6.13
C ALA A 169 -9.07 -4.75 5.79
N VAL A 170 -8.30 -5.76 6.21
CA VAL A 170 -8.67 -7.18 6.08
C VAL A 170 -9.96 -7.50 6.84
N ALA A 171 -10.13 -6.95 8.05
CA ALA A 171 -11.36 -7.09 8.82
C ALA A 171 -12.58 -6.52 8.06
N LEU A 172 -12.44 -5.33 7.47
CA LEU A 172 -13.48 -4.69 6.66
C LEU A 172 -13.75 -5.42 5.34
N ALA A 173 -12.74 -6.03 4.73
CA ALA A 173 -12.88 -6.81 3.50
C ALA A 173 -13.66 -8.11 3.75
N ASN A 174 -13.33 -8.80 4.85
CA ASN A 174 -13.91 -10.11 5.17
C ASN A 174 -15.18 -10.02 6.04
N GLY A 175 -15.57 -8.81 6.50
CA GLY A 175 -16.70 -8.64 7.42
C GLY A 175 -16.45 -9.29 8.79
N THR A 176 -15.21 -9.26 9.28
CA THR A 176 -14.78 -9.93 10.52
C THR A 176 -14.23 -8.95 11.56
N SER A 177 -13.93 -9.44 12.76
CA SER A 177 -13.25 -8.65 13.79
C SER A 177 -11.76 -8.47 13.47
N LYS A 178 -11.16 -7.35 13.95
CA LYS A 178 -9.72 -7.09 13.82
C LYS A 178 -8.86 -8.24 14.37
N SER A 179 -9.28 -8.87 15.47
CA SER A 179 -8.58 -10.02 16.04
C SER A 179 -8.59 -11.25 15.12
N SER A 180 -9.66 -11.43 14.35
CA SER A 180 -9.74 -12.52 13.36
C SER A 180 -8.86 -12.22 12.16
N ALA A 181 -8.88 -10.98 11.67
CA ALA A 181 -7.98 -10.52 10.61
C ALA A 181 -6.50 -10.66 10.98
N LEU A 182 -6.12 -10.35 12.22
CA LEU A 182 -4.75 -10.55 12.72
C LEU A 182 -4.32 -12.02 12.67
N ARG A 183 -5.21 -12.97 12.98
CA ARG A 183 -4.89 -14.41 12.83
C ARG A 183 -4.67 -14.81 11.38
N VAL A 184 -5.48 -14.28 10.46
CA VAL A 184 -5.33 -14.52 9.02
C VAL A 184 -3.99 -13.97 8.53
N ILE A 185 -3.67 -12.71 8.89
CA ILE A 185 -2.38 -12.09 8.55
C ILE A 185 -1.23 -12.89 9.16
N ALA A 186 -1.33 -13.33 10.42
CA ALA A 186 -0.27 -14.13 11.05
C ALA A 186 -0.06 -15.47 10.32
N SER A 187 -1.13 -16.16 9.90
CA SER A 187 -1.01 -17.43 9.16
C SER A 187 -0.41 -17.30 7.77
N GLN A 188 -0.54 -16.13 7.15
CA GLN A 188 -0.08 -15.84 5.79
C GLN A 188 1.07 -14.83 5.77
N GLY A 189 1.61 -14.46 6.94
CA GLY A 189 2.43 -13.26 7.11
C GLY A 189 3.68 -13.30 6.27
N LEU A 190 4.34 -14.46 6.20
CA LEU A 190 5.56 -14.64 5.42
C LEU A 190 5.35 -14.26 3.95
N THR A 191 4.35 -14.86 3.29
CA THR A 191 4.07 -14.59 1.89
C THR A 191 3.48 -13.19 1.69
N ALA A 192 2.55 -12.77 2.55
CA ALA A 192 1.89 -11.47 2.48
C ALA A 192 2.86 -10.29 2.67
N PHE A 193 3.90 -10.45 3.49
CA PHE A 193 4.93 -9.43 3.68
C PHE A 193 6.03 -9.49 2.63
N HIS A 194 6.30 -10.67 2.04
CA HIS A 194 7.20 -10.79 0.91
C HIS A 194 6.67 -10.01 -0.30
N VAL A 195 5.43 -10.28 -0.73
CA VAL A 195 4.81 -9.57 -1.86
C VAL A 195 4.66 -8.07 -1.59
N ALA A 196 4.42 -7.68 -0.34
CA ALA A 196 4.38 -6.28 0.06
C ALA A 196 5.75 -5.61 -0.11
N ALA A 197 6.82 -6.27 0.32
CA ALA A 197 8.17 -5.78 0.22
C ALA A 197 8.66 -5.71 -1.24
N GLU A 198 8.27 -6.66 -2.09
CA GLU A 198 8.52 -6.60 -3.53
C GLU A 198 7.84 -5.39 -4.17
N ALA A 199 6.53 -5.21 -3.94
CA ALA A 199 5.77 -4.06 -4.44
C ALA A 199 6.33 -2.72 -3.94
N ALA A 200 6.83 -2.70 -2.70
CA ALA A 200 7.46 -1.54 -2.10
C ALA A 200 8.91 -1.30 -2.57
N ARG A 201 9.48 -2.21 -3.37
CA ARG A 201 10.89 -2.16 -3.83
C ARG A 201 11.89 -2.17 -2.67
N HIS A 202 11.63 -3.02 -1.68
CA HIS A 202 12.56 -3.29 -0.59
C HIS A 202 13.84 -3.96 -1.16
N PRO A 203 15.06 -3.61 -0.69
CA PRO A 203 16.31 -4.17 -1.22
C PRO A 203 16.46 -5.68 -1.00
N ASN A 204 15.78 -6.22 0.02
CA ASN A 204 15.77 -7.65 0.32
C ASN A 204 14.38 -8.05 0.85
N PRO A 205 13.41 -8.37 -0.04
CA PRO A 205 12.05 -8.70 0.35
C PRO A 205 11.94 -9.96 1.22
N GLU A 206 12.80 -10.95 0.99
CA GLU A 206 12.80 -12.23 1.72
C GLU A 206 13.19 -12.04 3.19
N THR A 207 14.32 -11.39 3.46
CA THR A 207 14.76 -11.13 4.85
C THR A 207 13.77 -10.21 5.57
N PHE A 208 13.18 -9.23 4.88
CA PHE A 208 12.12 -8.41 5.46
C PHE A 208 10.93 -9.27 5.89
N ALA A 209 10.46 -10.17 5.03
CA ALA A 209 9.28 -10.98 5.30
C ALA A 209 9.48 -11.93 6.49
N GLN A 210 10.68 -12.51 6.60
CA GLN A 210 11.07 -13.33 7.76
C GLN A 210 11.02 -12.50 9.05
N PHE A 211 11.72 -11.36 9.08
CA PHE A 211 11.72 -10.45 10.23
C PHE A 211 10.31 -9.99 10.61
N ALA A 212 9.50 -9.56 9.63
CA ALA A 212 8.16 -9.06 9.87
C ALA A 212 7.20 -10.14 10.40
N SER A 213 7.44 -11.40 10.06
CA SER A 213 6.60 -12.52 10.48
C SER A 213 7.01 -13.14 11.82
N SER A 214 8.32 -13.17 12.14
CA SER A 214 8.83 -13.80 13.36
C SER A 214 9.03 -12.81 14.51
N GLU A 215 9.61 -11.64 14.23
CA GLU A 215 10.10 -10.72 15.27
C GLU A 215 9.07 -9.66 15.64
N LEU A 216 8.45 -9.02 14.65
CA LEU A 216 7.52 -7.91 14.90
C LEU A 216 6.30 -8.25 15.77
N PRO A 217 5.68 -9.46 15.67
CA PRO A 217 4.58 -9.81 16.57
C PRO A 217 4.98 -9.87 18.05
N ALA A 218 6.26 -10.11 18.35
CA ALA A 218 6.80 -10.14 19.70
C ALA A 218 7.15 -8.73 20.23
N VAL A 219 7.23 -7.72 19.35
CA VAL A 219 7.45 -6.32 19.73
C VAL A 219 6.17 -5.80 20.40
N ASN A 220 6.14 -5.93 21.73
CA ASN A 220 5.04 -5.42 22.54
C ASN A 220 5.01 -3.88 22.43
N VAL A 221 3.84 -3.34 22.09
CA VAL A 221 3.54 -1.91 21.88
C VAL A 221 3.92 -1.02 23.09
N GLN A 222 4.14 -1.63 24.27
CA GLN A 222 4.63 -0.96 25.48
C GLN A 222 6.16 -0.75 25.57
N HIS A 223 6.98 -1.30 24.67
CA HIS A 223 8.44 -1.33 24.87
C HIS A 223 9.18 -0.26 24.06
N ASN A 224 10.11 0.42 24.75
CA ASN A 224 10.97 1.49 24.24
C ASN A 224 11.76 1.06 22.99
N ILE A 225 12.05 2.04 22.12
CA ILE A 225 13.03 1.99 21.02
C ILE A 225 14.35 1.30 21.45
N ALA A 226 14.72 1.42 22.73
CA ALA A 226 15.83 0.73 23.36
C ALA A 226 15.81 -0.80 23.24
N GLN A 227 14.66 -1.49 23.29
CA GLN A 227 14.62 -2.94 23.08
C GLN A 227 14.77 -3.34 21.60
N LEU A 228 14.32 -2.48 20.67
CA LEU A 228 14.58 -2.65 19.24
C LEU A 228 16.07 -2.47 18.91
N LEU A 229 16.74 -1.54 19.58
CA LEU A 229 18.21 -1.38 19.55
C LEU A 229 18.95 -2.60 20.14
N LEU A 230 18.32 -3.32 21.07
CA LEU A 230 18.86 -4.51 21.74
C LEU A 230 18.50 -5.83 21.04
N MET A 231 17.66 -5.82 20.00
CA MET A 231 17.42 -7.01 19.17
C MET A 231 18.73 -7.35 18.44
N LYS A 232 19.53 -8.21 19.09
CA LYS A 232 20.68 -8.87 18.47
C LYS A 232 20.19 -9.62 17.23
N PRO A 233 21.01 -9.68 16.17
CA PRO A 233 20.60 -10.21 14.89
C PRO A 233 19.95 -11.58 15.04
N VAL A 234 18.83 -11.77 14.33
CA VAL A 234 18.35 -13.11 13.97
C VAL A 234 19.55 -13.83 13.36
N GLN A 235 20.06 -14.83 14.07
CA GLN A 235 21.03 -15.78 13.56
C GLN A 235 20.34 -16.63 12.50
N SER A 236 20.09 -16.06 11.33
CA SER A 236 19.65 -16.81 10.16
C SER A 236 20.20 -16.15 8.89
N ALA A 237 21.51 -15.92 8.91
CA ALA A 237 22.30 -15.63 7.71
C ALA A 237 23.52 -16.56 7.62
N THR A 238 23.46 -17.76 8.23
CA THR A 238 24.55 -18.74 8.20
C THR A 238 24.19 -20.03 7.43
N ALA A 239 23.30 -19.95 6.44
CA ALA A 239 22.98 -21.12 5.62
C ALA A 239 22.83 -20.81 4.12
N ILE A 240 23.51 -19.78 3.58
CA ILE A 240 23.62 -19.62 2.12
C ILE A 240 24.99 -19.04 1.74
N VAL A 241 26.09 -19.64 2.22
CA VAL A 241 27.41 -19.64 1.52
C VAL A 241 28.15 -20.91 1.96
N ALA A 242 27.64 -22.08 1.59
CA ALA A 242 28.38 -23.34 1.62
C ALA A 242 27.64 -24.40 0.80
N THR A 243 27.64 -24.26 -0.52
CA THR A 243 27.66 -25.35 -1.51
C THR A 243 28.12 -24.80 -2.85
#